data_AF-A0A951F986-F1
#
_entry.id   AF-A0A951F986-F1
#
_cell.length_a   1.000
_cell.length_b   1.000
_cell.length_c   1.000
_cell.angle_alpha   90.00
_cell.angle_beta   90.00
_cell.angle_gamma   90.00
#
_symmetry.space_group_name_H-M   'P 1'
#
loop_
_entity.id
_entity.type
_entity.pdbx_description
1 polymer ?
#
loop_
_entity_poly.entity_id
_entity_poly.type
_entity_poly.pdbx_seq_one_letter_code
_entity_poly.pdbx_strand_id
1 'polypeptide(L)' 'VVREVNRDWLYNYEQRSTLDMTAARSWHNLLEIDSSQAVNVMFSDAGYLQVLIQGDDLIQQNYGRVYVNLESS' A
#
# COMPACT_ATOMS: atom_id res chain seq x y z
N VAL A 1 -6.29 -6.35 -6.49
CA VAL A 1 -7.69 -6.13 -6.04
C VAL A 1 -7.70 -4.79 -5.32
N VAL A 2 -8.18 -3.73 -5.97
CA VAL A 2 -8.42 -2.45 -5.31
C VAL A 2 -9.75 -2.60 -4.58
N ARG A 3 -9.74 -2.49 -3.25
CA ARG A 3 -10.97 -2.48 -2.45
C ARG A 3 -11.22 -1.04 -2.05
N GLU A 4 -12.33 -0.50 -2.53
CA GLU A 4 -12.81 0.81 -2.07
C GLU A 4 -13.12 0.68 -0.58
N VAL A 5 -12.30 1.32 0.26
CA VAL A 5 -12.57 1.42 1.69
C VAL A 5 -13.51 2.59 1.87
N ASN A 6 -14.64 2.37 2.54
CA ASN A 6 -15.57 3.45 2.86
C ASN A 6 -14.81 4.56 3.60
N ARG A 7 -14.80 5.77 3.03
CA ARG A 7 -14.06 6.93 3.57
C ARG A 7 -14.47 7.25 5.01
N ASP A 8 -15.72 7.01 5.37
CA ASP A 8 -16.23 7.25 6.72
C ASP A 8 -15.64 6.30 7.77
N TRP A 9 -15.08 5.17 7.33
CA TRP A 9 -14.50 4.15 8.21
C TRP A 9 -12.99 4.32 8.40
N LEU A 10 -12.32 5.13 7.56
CA LEU A 10 -10.87 5.37 7.69
C LEU A 10 -10.50 6.03 9.02
N TYR A 11 -11.41 6.89 9.52
CA TYR A 11 -11.24 7.66 10.76
C TYR A 11 -12.08 7.13 11.92
N ASN A 12 -12.91 6.10 11.71
CA ASN A 12 -13.68 5.45 12.76
C ASN A 12 -12.94 4.21 13.29
N TYR A 13 -12.25 4.39 14.42
CA TYR A 13 -11.38 3.36 14.99
C TYR A 13 -12.12 2.06 15.36
N GLU A 14 -13.36 2.15 15.83
CA GLU A 14 -14.18 0.98 16.16
C GLU A 14 -14.54 0.18 14.90
N GLN A 15 -14.96 0.86 13.83
CA GLN A 15 -15.33 0.20 12.56
C GLN A 15 -14.10 -0.30 11.80
N ARG A 16 -12.94 0.37 11.95
CA ARG A 16 -11.67 -0.10 11.38
C ARG A 16 -11.23 -1.43 11.99
N SER A 17 -11.53 -1.66 13.27
CA SER A 17 -11.19 -2.92 13.96
C SER A 17 -11.98 -4.13 13.45
N THR A 18 -13.12 -3.91 12.80
CA THR A 18 -13.96 -4.99 12.23
C THR A 18 -13.63 -5.30 10.78
N LEU A 19 -12.75 -4.52 10.13
CA LEU A 19 -12.25 -4.82 8.80
C LEU A 19 -11.39 -6.09 8.86
N ASP A 20 -11.76 -7.08 8.05
CA ASP A 20 -10.92 -8.24 7.82
C ASP A 20 -9.65 -7.83 7.06
N MET A 21 -8.58 -7.65 7.84
CA MET A 21 -7.24 -7.31 7.37
C MET A 21 -6.39 -8.55 7.08
N THR A 22 -6.95 -9.77 7.16
CA THR A 22 -6.19 -11.02 6.98
C THR A 22 -5.52 -11.07 5.62
N ALA A 23 -6.21 -10.63 4.57
CA ALA A 23 -5.65 -10.53 3.23
C ALA A 23 -4.54 -9.47 3.10
N ALA A 24 -4.50 -8.44 3.96
CA ALA A 24 -3.45 -7.42 3.98
C ALA A 24 -2.20 -7.89 4.75
N ARG A 25 -2.37 -8.78 5.74
CA ARG A 25 -1.26 -9.33 6.55
C ARG A 25 -0.23 -10.13 5.73
N SER A 26 -0.63 -10.65 4.57
CA SER A 26 0.28 -11.39 3.69
C SER A 26 1.07 -10.48 2.74
N TRP A 27 0.84 -9.17 2.74
CA TRP A 27 1.58 -8.26 1.87
C TRP A 27 2.78 -7.65 2.58
N HIS A 28 3.87 -7.51 1.82
CA HIS A 28 5.10 -6.90 2.28
C HIS A 28 5.48 -5.74 1.36
N ASN A 29 5.95 -4.65 1.96
CA ASN A 29 6.50 -3.52 1.22
C ASN A 29 7.98 -3.78 0.90
N LEU A 30 8.33 -3.76 -0.38
CA LEU A 30 9.70 -3.89 -0.87
C LEU A 30 10.40 -2.53 -0.99
N LEU A 31 9.65 -1.50 -1.34
CA LEU A 31 10.16 -0.16 -1.61
C LEU A 31 9.03 0.86 -1.45
N GLU A 32 9.31 1.91 -0.70
CA GLU A 32 8.49 3.11 -0.62
C GLU A 32 9.27 4.29 -1.18
N ILE A 33 8.59 5.13 -1.97
CA ILE A 33 9.14 6.36 -2.50
C ILE A 33 8.14 7.48 -2.17
N ASP A 34 8.56 8.37 -1.28
CA ASP A 34 7.83 9.59 -0.98
C ASP A 34 8.05 10.65 -2.06
N SER A 35 7.04 11.51 -2.23
CA SER A 35 7.24 12.78 -2.92
C SER A 35 8.33 13.58 -2.22
N SER A 36 9.33 14.04 -2.97
CA SER A 36 10.44 14.82 -2.44
C SER A 36 10.94 15.83 -3.46
N GLN A 37 10.85 17.10 -3.08
CA GLN A 37 11.36 18.23 -3.85
C GLN A 37 12.89 18.19 -4.00
N ALA A 38 13.60 17.62 -3.01
CA ALA A 38 15.07 17.56 -3.02
C ALA A 38 15.63 16.73 -4.18
N VAL A 39 14.85 15.77 -4.68
CA VAL A 39 15.20 14.91 -5.82
C VAL A 39 14.23 15.07 -6.99
N ASN A 40 13.38 16.11 -6.97
CA ASN A 40 12.37 16.41 -7.99
C ASN A 40 11.46 15.22 -8.33
N VAL A 41 10.99 14.51 -7.30
CA VAL A 41 10.00 13.43 -7.43
C VAL A 41 8.69 13.91 -6.80
N MET A 42 7.59 13.79 -7.52
CA MET A 42 6.26 14.16 -7.04
C MET A 42 5.22 13.15 -7.50
N PHE A 43 4.46 12.61 -6.56
CA PHE A 43 3.31 11.75 -6.80
C PHE A 43 2.04 12.53 -6.47
N SER A 44 1.36 13.04 -7.50
CA SER A 44 0.13 13.84 -7.36
C SER A 44 0.33 15.03 -6.39
N ASP A 45 -0.44 15.10 -5.29
CA ASP A 45 -0.45 16.18 -4.30
C ASP A 45 0.41 15.87 -3.07
N ALA A 46 1.67 15.47 -3.31
CA ALA A 46 2.63 15.04 -2.30
C ALA A 46 2.31 13.67 -1.65
N GLY A 47 1.77 12.76 -2.45
CA GLY A 47 1.56 11.36 -2.09
C GLY A 47 2.83 10.51 -2.13
N TYR A 48 2.66 9.18 -2.16
CA TYR A 48 3.75 8.21 -2.17
C TYR A 48 3.45 7.02 -3.09
N LEU A 49 4.52 6.29 -3.46
CA LEU A 49 4.47 5.05 -4.21
C LEU A 49 5.04 3.91 -3.35
N GLN A 50 4.33 2.78 -3.30
CA GLN A 50 4.79 1.53 -2.69
C GLN A 50 4.87 0.42 -3.72
N VAL A 51 5.92 -0.41 -3.62
CA VAL A 51 6.04 -1.67 -4.34
C VAL A 51 5.78 -2.81 -3.37
N LEU A 52 4.74 -3.59 -3.63
CA LEU A 52 4.22 -4.62 -2.75
C LEU A 52 4.42 -6.02 -3.34
N ILE A 53 4.69 -6.99 -2.47
CA ILE A 53 4.79 -8.41 -2.82
C ILE A 53 3.97 -9.26 -1.84
N GLN A 54 3.45 -10.39 -2.32
CA GLN A 54 2.82 -11.39 -1.46
C GLN A 54 3.87 -12.16 -0.66
N GLY A 55 3.54 -12.55 0.56
CA GLY A 55 4.44 -13.23 1.49
C GLY A 55 4.97 -14.55 0.95
N ASP A 56 4.10 -15.35 0.32
CA ASP A 56 4.51 -16.61 -0.30
C ASP A 56 5.52 -16.41 -1.43
N ASP A 57 5.30 -15.39 -2.28
CA ASP A 57 6.22 -15.03 -3.36
C ASP A 57 7.55 -14.48 -2.79
N LEU A 58 7.51 -13.71 -1.69
CA LEU A 58 8.71 -13.22 -1.00
C LEU A 58 9.54 -14.38 -0.40
N ILE A 59 8.89 -15.32 0.28
CA ILE A 59 9.54 -16.50 0.88
C ILE A 59 10.23 -17.33 -0.20
N GLN A 60 9.58 -17.49 -1.36
CA GLN A 60 10.11 -18.23 -2.50
C GLN A 60 11.10 -17.40 -3.36
N GLN A 61 11.35 -16.14 -3.01
CA GLN A 61 12.15 -15.19 -3.79
C GLN A 61 11.67 -15.03 -5.25
N ASN A 62 10.36 -15.18 -5.46
CA ASN A 62 9.71 -15.07 -6.75
C ASN A 62 9.22 -13.64 -7.00
N TYR A 63 10.06 -12.80 -7.59
CA TYR A 63 9.72 -11.41 -7.90
C TYR A 63 8.96 -11.23 -9.23
N GLY A 64 8.50 -12.32 -9.86
CA GLY A 64 7.78 -12.27 -11.14
C GLY A 64 6.40 -11.57 -11.05
N ARG A 65 5.86 -11.41 -9.83
CA ARG A 65 4.62 -10.68 -9.57
C ARG A 65 4.78 -9.72 -8.40
N VAL A 66 4.95 -8.45 -8.73
CA VAL A 66 4.93 -7.33 -7.78
C VAL A 66 3.82 -6.36 -8.16
N TYR A 67 3.36 -5.59 -7.18
CA TYR A 67 2.22 -4.70 -7.32
C TYR A 67 2.65 -3.29 -6.93
N VAL A 68 2.07 -2.28 -7.58
CA VAL A 68 2.32 -0.88 -7.24
C VAL A 68 1.07 -0.32 -6.60
N ASN A 69 1.24 0.28 -5.42
CA ASN A 69 0.24 1.13 -4.79
C ASN A 69 0.69 2.59 -4.94
N LEU A 70 -0.22 3.45 -5.38
CA LEU A 70 0.01 4.89 -5.48
C LEU A 70 -1.07 5.57 -4.63
N GLU A 71 -0.66 6.28 -3.59
CA GLU A 71 -1.57 7.03 -2.73
C GLU A 71 -1.33 8.53 -2.91
N SER A 72 -2.43 9.28 -2.92
CA SER A 72 -2.46 10.74 -2.94
C SER A 72 -3.62 11.24 -2.07
N SER A 73 -3.58 12.49 -1.61
CA SER A 73 -4.70 13.11 -0.86
C SER A 73 -5.83 13.58 -1.78
#